data_AF-A0A0G4LS68-F1
#
_entry.id   AF-A0A0G4LS68-F1
#
_cell.length_a   1.000
_cell.length_b   1.000
_cell.length_c   1.000
_cell.angle_alpha   90.00
_cell.angle_beta   90.00
_cell.angle_gamma   90.00
#
_symmetry.space_group_name_H-M   'P 1'
#
loop_
_entity.id
_entity.type
_entity.pdbx_description
1 polymer ?
#
loop_
_entity_poly.entity_id
_entity_poly.type
_entity_poly.pdbx_seq_one_letter_code
_entity_poly.pdbx_strand_id
1 'polypeptide(L)'
;MARRQHLSAIVVLAIVAFFSVSYLFSSGISDGTSSQSAPAPLTKDSTSAAAFDIGAIDSNILVGGSIAPKLENATAKAELGRASWKFLHTMMGRFPDKPTPEESLTLKTFITLFSRLYPCGECASHFQKLIAKYPPQVSSRTAAAGWLCFVHNEVNTRLEKDLFDCANIGDFYDCGCGDEDKKKKEGGEGVELRGDDSKAYWRQLHVTPNAAQRRKANASELPELPSSSSSLPPPRRNPHQTRNTYISKTRDSPTMDFTTTGALNEDGIHVDMDRLKKGEVNMAVTFKDGVILGADSRTTTGAYIANRVTDKLTRVHDTIWCCRSGSAADTQAVADIVQYQLGMYAMRNGKPPMTQTAASIFQEICYSNKDRLSAGLIIAGWDERHGGQVYSIPLGGSLHKQSYAIGGSGSTYIYGYCDANWQESMEEQEAVAFVKGALREAI
;
A
#
# COMPACT_ATOMS: atom_id res chain seq x y z
N MET A 1 17.77 1.60 -70.48
CA MET A 1 16.66 0.63 -70.24
C MET A 1 16.98 -0.47 -69.22
N ALA A 2 18.24 -0.79 -68.91
CA ALA A 2 18.59 -1.86 -67.97
C ALA A 2 18.20 -1.60 -66.49
N ARG A 3 18.22 -0.36 -66.00
CA ARG A 3 18.01 -0.06 -64.57
C ARG A 3 16.57 -0.25 -64.07
N ARG A 4 15.57 -0.24 -64.97
CA ARG A 4 14.15 -0.50 -64.62
C ARG A 4 13.85 -1.99 -64.51
N GLN A 5 14.56 -2.84 -65.26
CA GLN A 5 14.36 -4.29 -65.22
C GLN A 5 14.85 -4.91 -63.91
N HIS A 6 15.93 -4.38 -63.33
CA HIS A 6 16.43 -4.84 -62.04
C HIS A 6 15.50 -4.46 -60.87
N LEU A 7 14.84 -3.30 -60.93
CA LEU A 7 13.93 -2.87 -59.87
C LEU A 7 12.66 -3.75 -59.83
N SER A 8 12.10 -4.06 -61.01
CA SER A 8 10.96 -4.98 -61.12
C SER A 8 11.31 -6.39 -60.66
N ALA A 9 12.51 -6.89 -60.99
CA ALA A 9 12.96 -8.21 -60.54
C ALA A 9 13.13 -8.30 -59.01
N ILE A 10 13.65 -7.24 -58.37
CA ILE A 10 13.83 -7.18 -56.91
C ILE A 10 12.47 -7.13 -56.19
N VAL A 11 11.50 -6.38 -56.71
CA VAL A 11 10.15 -6.31 -56.13
C VAL A 11 9.43 -7.67 -56.24
N VAL A 12 9.55 -8.36 -57.37
CA VAL A 12 8.96 -9.70 -57.53
C VAL A 12 9.62 -10.71 -56.59
N LEU A 13 10.95 -10.67 -56.43
CA LEU A 13 11.66 -11.53 -55.48
C LEU A 13 11.24 -11.26 -54.03
N ALA A 14 11.04 -10.00 -53.65
CA ALA A 14 10.57 -9.64 -52.31
C ALA A 14 9.14 -10.15 -52.03
N ILE A 15 8.26 -10.08 -53.02
CA ILE A 15 6.88 -10.59 -52.92
C ILE A 15 6.87 -12.11 -52.79
N VAL A 16 7.66 -12.81 -53.63
CA VAL A 16 7.79 -14.26 -53.54
C VAL A 16 8.37 -14.68 -52.19
N ALA A 17 9.39 -13.98 -51.68
CA ALA A 17 9.94 -14.25 -50.35
C ALA A 17 8.90 -14.03 -49.24
N PHE A 18 8.11 -12.95 -49.30
CA PHE A 18 7.05 -12.67 -48.33
C PHE A 18 5.97 -13.76 -48.29
N PHE A 19 5.51 -14.21 -49.47
CA PHE A 19 4.55 -15.31 -49.54
C PHE A 19 5.14 -16.67 -49.17
N SER A 20 6.42 -16.92 -49.46
CA SER A 20 7.09 -18.17 -49.05
C SER A 20 7.24 -18.26 -47.53
N VAL A 21 7.62 -17.15 -46.89
CA VAL A 21 7.71 -17.06 -45.43
C VAL A 21 6.31 -17.20 -44.81
N SER A 22 5.30 -16.54 -45.37
CA SER A 22 3.91 -16.67 -44.91
C SER A 22 3.38 -18.10 -45.04
N TYR A 23 3.74 -18.82 -46.11
CA TYR A 23 3.35 -20.22 -46.31
C TYR A 23 4.03 -21.16 -45.30
N LEU A 24 5.30 -20.90 -44.96
CA LEU A 24 6.02 -21.65 -43.92
C LEU A 24 5.43 -21.44 -42.52
N PHE A 25 4.93 -20.23 -42.22
CA PHE A 25 4.24 -19.95 -40.95
C PHE A 25 2.79 -20.47 -40.92
N SER A 26 2.11 -20.59 -42.06
CA SER A 26 0.75 -21.16 -42.13
C SER A 26 0.72 -22.69 -42.22
N SER A 27 1.82 -23.35 -42.59
CA SER A 27 1.88 -24.82 -42.73
C SER A 27 2.37 -25.54 -41.47
N GLY A 28 2.61 -24.80 -40.37
CA GLY A 28 3.23 -25.28 -39.13
C GLY A 28 2.28 -25.51 -37.94
N ILE A 29 0.97 -25.70 -38.16
CA ILE A 29 0.05 -26.15 -37.11
C ILE A 29 -0.75 -27.32 -37.67
N SER A 30 -0.22 -28.53 -37.47
CA SER A 30 -1.03 -29.74 -37.48
C SER A 30 -1.81 -29.76 -36.16
N ASP A 31 -3.11 -29.44 -36.23
CA ASP A 31 -4.05 -29.68 -35.13
C ASP A 31 -4.12 -31.20 -34.89
N GLY A 32 -3.30 -31.67 -33.95
CA GLY A 32 -3.53 -32.93 -33.27
C GLY A 32 -4.82 -32.79 -32.48
N THR A 33 -5.85 -33.50 -32.93
CA THR A 33 -7.16 -33.64 -32.32
C THR A 33 -7.05 -33.96 -30.82
N SER A 34 -7.09 -32.93 -29.97
CA SER A 34 -7.49 -33.09 -28.57
C SER A 34 -8.99 -32.85 -28.50
N SER A 35 -9.76 -33.91 -28.26
CA SER A 35 -11.17 -33.83 -27.92
C SER A 35 -11.35 -33.02 -26.63
N GLN A 36 -11.58 -31.71 -26.75
CA GLN A 36 -12.19 -30.93 -25.69
C GLN A 36 -13.70 -31.07 -25.81
N SER A 37 -14.26 -31.85 -24.91
CA SER A 37 -15.69 -31.90 -24.65
C SER A 37 -16.19 -30.51 -24.25
N ALA A 38 -17.24 -30.05 -24.92
CA ALA A 38 -17.97 -28.84 -24.54
C ALA A 38 -18.49 -28.96 -23.09
N PRO A 39 -18.62 -27.85 -22.33
CA PRO A 39 -19.28 -27.90 -21.04
C PRO A 39 -20.76 -28.21 -21.24
N ALA A 40 -21.24 -29.27 -20.60
CA ALA A 40 -22.64 -29.66 -20.62
C ALA A 40 -23.54 -28.58 -19.96
N PRO A 41 -24.83 -28.51 -20.32
CA PRO A 41 -25.75 -27.56 -19.70
C PRO A 41 -25.96 -27.88 -18.23
N LEU A 42 -26.02 -26.85 -17.39
CA LEU A 42 -26.36 -26.93 -15.97
C LEU A 42 -27.76 -27.51 -15.78
N THR A 43 -27.84 -28.81 -15.48
CA THR A 43 -28.98 -29.40 -14.81
C THR A 43 -28.87 -29.10 -13.32
N LYS A 44 -29.81 -28.31 -12.80
CA LYS A 44 -30.05 -28.19 -11.36
C LYS A 44 -30.39 -29.58 -10.83
N ASP A 45 -29.48 -30.18 -10.07
CA ASP A 45 -29.86 -31.13 -9.04
C ASP A 45 -29.02 -30.91 -7.78
N SER A 46 -29.76 -30.68 -6.70
CA SER A 46 -29.31 -30.51 -5.34
C SER A 46 -28.79 -31.82 -4.77
N THR A 47 -27.51 -31.90 -4.39
CA THR A 47 -26.95 -32.41 -3.11
C THR A 47 -25.47 -32.87 -3.22
N SER A 48 -24.69 -32.52 -2.18
CA SER A 48 -23.27 -32.86 -1.87
C SER A 48 -22.17 -32.09 -2.62
N ALA A 49 -21.24 -31.53 -1.83
CA ALA A 49 -20.09 -30.75 -2.26
C ALA A 49 -19.17 -31.59 -3.16
N ALA A 50 -18.75 -31.02 -4.29
CA ALA A 50 -17.76 -31.63 -5.18
C ALA A 50 -16.46 -31.89 -4.41
N ALA A 51 -16.17 -33.16 -4.14
CA ALA A 51 -14.91 -33.60 -3.56
C ALA A 51 -13.79 -33.34 -4.58
N PHE A 52 -12.80 -32.53 -4.19
CA PHE A 52 -11.56 -32.39 -4.94
C PHE A 52 -10.82 -33.74 -4.83
N ASP A 53 -10.75 -34.50 -5.94
CA ASP A 53 -10.10 -35.81 -5.98
C ASP A 53 -8.57 -35.63 -5.90
N ILE A 54 -8.04 -35.56 -4.68
CA ILE A 54 -6.61 -35.68 -4.41
C ILE A 54 -6.25 -37.17 -4.55
N GLY A 55 -6.22 -37.66 -5.78
CA GLY A 55 -5.88 -39.05 -6.09
C GLY A 55 -4.61 -39.48 -5.37
N ALA A 56 -4.71 -40.59 -4.63
CA ALA A 56 -3.65 -41.33 -3.94
C ALA A 56 -2.36 -40.54 -3.62
N ILE A 57 -2.38 -39.76 -2.53
CA ILE A 57 -1.17 -39.13 -1.98
C ILE A 57 -0.17 -40.26 -1.62
N ASP A 58 0.84 -40.44 -2.46
CA ASP A 58 1.94 -41.35 -2.14
C ASP A 58 2.70 -40.80 -0.92
N SER A 59 2.97 -41.68 0.06
CA SER A 59 3.82 -41.42 1.23
C SER A 59 5.18 -40.79 0.89
N ASN A 60 5.67 -40.99 -0.35
CA ASN A 60 6.87 -40.37 -0.90
C ASN A 60 6.82 -38.83 -0.96
N ILE A 61 5.63 -38.23 -0.91
CA ILE A 61 5.47 -36.77 -0.88
C ILE A 61 6.14 -36.12 0.36
N LEU A 62 6.34 -36.89 1.43
CA LEU A 62 6.92 -36.40 2.68
C LEU A 62 8.45 -36.54 2.77
N VAL A 63 9.11 -37.28 1.86
CA VAL A 63 10.49 -37.81 2.10
C VAL A 63 11.60 -37.22 1.21
N GLY A 64 11.29 -36.67 0.03
CA GLY A 64 12.26 -35.95 -0.83
C GLY A 64 12.83 -34.59 -0.33
N GLY A 65 13.81 -34.05 -1.06
CA GLY A 65 14.49 -32.79 -0.76
C GLY A 65 13.74 -31.52 -1.22
N SER A 66 14.47 -30.40 -1.28
CA SER A 66 13.97 -29.14 -1.82
C SER A 66 13.56 -29.28 -3.29
N ILE A 67 12.38 -28.79 -3.65
CA ILE A 67 11.90 -28.72 -5.03
C ILE A 67 12.42 -27.44 -5.72
N ALA A 68 12.54 -26.35 -4.98
CA ALA A 68 12.96 -25.07 -5.53
C ALA A 68 14.47 -25.04 -5.84
N PRO A 69 14.90 -24.33 -6.92
CA PRO A 69 16.31 -24.08 -7.20
C PRO A 69 16.91 -23.07 -6.21
N LYS A 70 18.23 -22.84 -6.30
CA LYS A 70 18.94 -21.86 -5.49
C LYS A 70 18.43 -20.44 -5.79
N LEU A 71 18.23 -19.64 -4.75
CA LEU A 71 17.83 -18.23 -4.86
C LEU A 71 19.05 -17.33 -4.65
N GLU A 72 19.59 -16.76 -5.74
CA GLU A 72 20.86 -16.02 -5.71
C GLU A 72 20.71 -14.57 -5.22
N ASN A 73 19.56 -13.93 -5.43
CA ASN A 73 19.32 -12.55 -5.01
C ASN A 73 19.16 -12.46 -3.48
N ALA A 74 20.15 -11.86 -2.82
CA ALA A 74 20.19 -11.74 -1.36
C ALA A 74 19.03 -10.90 -0.78
N THR A 75 18.61 -9.84 -1.47
CA THR A 75 17.48 -8.99 -1.04
C THR A 75 16.18 -9.76 -1.11
N ALA A 76 15.91 -10.41 -2.25
CA ALA A 76 14.72 -11.24 -2.43
C ALA A 76 14.67 -12.41 -1.43
N LYS A 77 15.82 -13.04 -1.16
CA LYS A 77 15.96 -14.09 -0.15
C LYS A 77 15.64 -13.59 1.26
N ALA A 78 16.09 -12.38 1.62
CA ALA A 78 15.80 -11.78 2.91
C ALA A 78 14.33 -11.37 3.05
N GLU A 79 13.71 -10.85 1.99
CA GLU A 79 12.28 -10.51 1.96
C GLU A 79 11.39 -11.74 2.10
N LEU A 80 11.68 -12.76 1.29
CA LEU A 80 11.00 -14.05 1.36
C LEU A 80 11.09 -14.63 2.79
N GLY A 81 12.29 -14.63 3.38
CA GLY A 81 12.50 -15.07 4.75
C GLY A 81 11.63 -14.31 5.75
N ARG A 82 11.63 -12.97 5.72
CA ARG A 82 10.80 -12.15 6.64
C ARG A 82 9.31 -12.44 6.48
N ALA A 83 8.82 -12.53 5.24
CA ALA A 83 7.41 -12.80 4.97
C ALA A 83 7.00 -14.20 5.46
N SER A 84 7.82 -15.21 5.20
CA SER A 84 7.56 -16.58 5.62
C SER A 84 7.63 -16.77 7.13
N TRP A 85 8.59 -16.14 7.82
CA TRP A 85 8.62 -16.18 9.28
C TRP A 85 7.39 -15.50 9.88
N LYS A 86 6.95 -14.36 9.34
CA LYS A 86 5.69 -13.72 9.78
C LYS A 86 4.51 -14.67 9.61
N PHE A 87 4.35 -15.27 8.43
CA PHE A 87 3.29 -16.24 8.17
C PHE A 87 3.31 -17.42 9.16
N LEU A 88 4.47 -18.06 9.34
CA LEU A 88 4.60 -19.20 10.23
C LEU A 88 4.29 -18.82 11.68
N HIS A 89 4.82 -17.69 12.18
CA HIS A 89 4.57 -17.24 13.56
C HIS A 89 3.10 -16.91 13.80
N THR A 90 2.44 -16.22 12.87
CA THR A 90 1.00 -15.96 12.94
C THR A 90 0.20 -17.26 12.93
N MET A 91 0.55 -18.22 12.06
CA MET A 91 -0.10 -19.52 11.98
C MET A 91 0.03 -20.30 13.30
N MET A 92 1.24 -20.33 13.91
CA MET A 92 1.44 -20.99 15.20
C MET A 92 0.69 -20.29 16.35
N GLY A 93 0.64 -18.95 16.34
CA GLY A 93 -0.12 -18.16 17.29
C GLY A 93 -1.64 -18.40 17.20
N ARG A 94 -2.13 -18.86 16.03
CA ARG A 94 -3.53 -19.24 15.82
C ARG A 94 -3.83 -20.72 16.05
N PHE A 95 -2.82 -21.55 16.25
CA PHE A 95 -3.01 -22.98 16.47
C PHE A 95 -3.82 -23.25 17.77
N PRO A 96 -4.60 -24.35 17.87
CA PRO A 96 -5.38 -24.63 19.07
C PRO A 96 -4.50 -24.92 20.30
N ASP A 97 -4.96 -24.51 21.49
CA ASP A 97 -4.29 -24.86 22.76
C ASP A 97 -4.42 -26.37 23.07
N LYS A 98 -5.50 -27.00 22.59
CA LYS A 98 -5.77 -28.45 22.71
C LYS A 98 -6.15 -29.02 21.34
N PRO A 99 -5.17 -29.25 20.45
CA PRO A 99 -5.43 -29.73 19.10
C PRO A 99 -5.88 -31.19 19.10
N THR A 100 -6.72 -31.55 18.15
CA THR A 100 -7.04 -32.94 17.83
C THR A 100 -5.82 -33.65 17.22
N PRO A 101 -5.81 -35.00 17.18
CA PRO A 101 -4.76 -35.75 16.49
C PRO A 101 -4.63 -35.37 15.01
N GLU A 102 -5.76 -35.07 14.35
CA GLU A 102 -5.81 -34.62 12.96
C GLU A 102 -5.17 -33.25 12.78
N GLU A 103 -5.50 -32.25 13.60
CA GLU A 103 -4.91 -30.91 13.54
C GLU A 103 -3.40 -30.94 13.81
N SER A 104 -2.97 -31.76 14.77
CA SER A 104 -1.56 -31.98 15.09
C SER A 104 -0.80 -32.58 13.91
N LEU A 105 -1.37 -33.62 13.28
CA LEU A 105 -0.81 -34.23 12.08
C LEU A 105 -0.79 -33.27 10.89
N THR A 106 -1.84 -32.46 10.73
CA THR A 106 -1.97 -31.45 9.69
C THR A 106 -0.85 -30.43 9.80
N LEU A 107 -0.59 -29.89 10.99
CA LEU A 107 0.50 -28.93 11.20
C LEU A 107 1.88 -29.56 10.93
N LYS A 108 2.11 -30.77 11.42
CA LYS A 108 3.36 -31.50 11.18
C LYS A 108 3.59 -31.76 9.69
N THR A 109 2.54 -32.14 8.97
CA THR A 109 2.55 -32.37 7.53
C THR A 109 2.79 -31.08 6.77
N PHE A 110 2.09 -30.00 7.16
CA PHE A 110 2.26 -28.68 6.58
C PHE A 110 3.72 -28.21 6.67
N ILE A 111 4.35 -28.29 7.85
CA ILE A 111 5.76 -27.87 8.02
C ILE A 111 6.71 -28.71 7.16
N THR A 112 6.45 -30.01 7.05
CA THR A 112 7.22 -30.91 6.19
C THR A 112 7.10 -30.48 4.72
N LEU A 113 5.88 -30.26 4.23
CA LEU A 113 5.63 -29.84 2.85
C LEU A 113 6.13 -28.42 2.57
N PHE A 114 5.96 -27.50 3.51
CA PHE A 114 6.49 -26.15 3.46
C PHE A 114 8.00 -26.17 3.26
N SER A 115 8.73 -27.02 3.99
CA SER A 115 10.19 -27.14 3.85
C SER A 115 10.62 -27.58 2.46
N ARG A 116 9.79 -28.34 1.73
CA ARG A 116 10.09 -28.83 0.37
C ARG A 116 9.76 -27.80 -0.70
N LEU A 117 8.64 -27.09 -0.51
CA LEU A 117 8.10 -26.10 -1.45
C LEU A 117 8.67 -24.70 -1.25
N TYR A 118 9.45 -24.48 -0.20
CA TYR A 118 10.01 -23.17 0.11
C TYR A 118 10.84 -22.62 -1.07
N PRO A 119 10.55 -21.41 -1.60
CA PRO A 119 11.11 -20.92 -2.87
C PRO A 119 12.54 -20.35 -2.72
N CYS A 120 13.38 -21.07 -1.99
CA CYS A 120 14.83 -20.89 -1.90
C CYS A 120 15.45 -22.25 -1.59
N GLY A 121 16.07 -22.90 -2.58
CA GLY A 121 16.48 -24.30 -2.45
C GLY A 121 17.50 -24.57 -1.34
N GLU A 122 18.50 -23.71 -1.20
CA GLU A 122 19.48 -23.82 -0.11
C GLU A 122 18.88 -23.52 1.28
N CYS A 123 17.85 -22.66 1.35
CA CYS A 123 17.13 -22.37 2.58
C CYS A 123 16.27 -23.57 2.97
N ALA A 124 15.53 -24.13 2.01
CA ALA A 124 14.71 -25.33 2.13
C ALA A 124 15.53 -26.52 2.63
N SER A 125 16.64 -26.83 1.96
CA SER A 125 17.53 -27.92 2.37
C SER A 125 18.15 -27.72 3.76
N HIS A 126 18.42 -26.48 4.16
CA HIS A 126 18.88 -26.20 5.52
C HIS A 126 17.76 -26.38 6.55
N PHE A 127 16.57 -25.84 6.27
CA PHE A 127 15.42 -25.97 7.14
C PHE A 127 15.00 -27.44 7.32
N GLN A 128 15.11 -28.26 6.28
CA GLN A 128 14.94 -29.72 6.34
C GLN A 128 15.90 -30.39 7.34
N LYS A 129 17.16 -29.96 7.41
CA LYS A 129 18.10 -30.44 8.43
C LYS A 129 17.71 -30.01 9.83
N LEU A 130 17.20 -28.78 9.98
CA LEU A 130 16.72 -28.28 11.27
C LEU A 130 15.50 -29.05 11.77
N ILE A 131 14.48 -29.29 10.93
CA ILE A 131 13.30 -30.05 11.33
C ILE A 131 13.62 -31.53 11.60
N ALA A 132 14.64 -32.10 10.96
CA ALA A 132 15.11 -33.45 11.26
C ALA A 132 15.80 -33.52 12.63
N LYS A 133 16.57 -32.49 13.00
CA LYS A 133 17.24 -32.38 14.31
C LYS A 133 16.27 -31.99 15.43
N TYR A 134 15.33 -31.11 15.13
CA TYR A 134 14.38 -30.50 16.05
C TYR A 134 12.96 -30.65 15.48
N PRO A 135 12.31 -31.81 15.67
CA PRO A 135 11.01 -32.09 15.07
C PRO A 135 9.92 -31.10 15.57
N PRO A 136 8.94 -30.73 14.71
CA PRO A 136 7.86 -29.83 15.06
C PRO A 136 7.10 -30.27 16.31
N GLN A 137 7.00 -29.37 17.29
CA GLN A 137 6.16 -29.58 18.47
C GLN A 137 4.75 -29.10 18.15
N VAL A 138 3.78 -30.02 18.16
CA VAL A 138 2.41 -29.76 17.70
C VAL A 138 1.36 -30.10 18.76
N SER A 139 1.78 -30.21 20.03
CA SER A 139 0.91 -30.62 21.13
C SER A 139 0.00 -29.52 21.67
N SER A 140 0.34 -28.25 21.42
CA SER A 140 -0.46 -27.07 21.80
C SER A 140 0.06 -25.83 21.06
N ARG A 141 -0.71 -24.74 21.07
CA ARG A 141 -0.30 -23.41 20.59
C ARG A 141 1.06 -22.98 21.15
N THR A 142 1.22 -23.01 22.47
CA THR A 142 2.47 -22.61 23.14
C THR A 142 3.65 -23.47 22.72
N ALA A 143 3.45 -24.78 22.60
CA ALA A 143 4.50 -25.69 22.15
C ALA A 143 4.92 -25.42 20.70
N ALA A 144 3.94 -25.19 19.81
CA ALA A 144 4.18 -24.90 18.40
C ALA A 144 4.87 -23.55 18.17
N ALA A 145 4.38 -22.49 18.83
CA ALA A 145 4.98 -21.16 18.75
C ALA A 145 6.39 -21.13 19.36
N GLY A 146 6.57 -21.75 20.53
CA GLY A 146 7.88 -21.85 21.19
C GLY A 146 8.90 -22.62 20.36
N TRP A 147 8.50 -23.75 19.78
CA TRP A 147 9.35 -24.53 18.87
C TRP A 147 9.75 -23.71 17.63
N LEU A 148 8.79 -23.03 17.00
CA LEU A 148 9.08 -22.22 15.81
C LEU A 148 10.04 -21.07 16.13
N CYS A 149 9.88 -20.43 17.30
CA CYS A 149 10.80 -19.40 17.76
C CYS A 149 12.23 -19.93 17.94
N PHE A 150 12.35 -21.08 18.60
CA PHE A 150 13.64 -21.74 18.78
C PHE A 150 14.31 -22.05 17.44
N VAL A 151 13.59 -22.65 16.48
CA VAL A 151 14.14 -22.95 15.15
C VAL A 151 14.47 -21.67 14.37
N HIS A 152 13.69 -20.60 14.52
CA HIS A 152 13.99 -19.30 13.93
C HIS A 152 15.31 -18.73 14.49
N ASN A 153 15.56 -18.87 15.79
CA ASN A 153 16.82 -18.49 16.41
C ASN A 153 18.01 -19.34 15.93
N GLU A 154 17.83 -20.65 15.71
CA GLU A 154 18.88 -21.47 15.08
C GLU A 154 19.26 -20.96 13.68
N VAL A 155 18.27 -20.47 12.92
CA VAL A 155 18.52 -19.79 11.64
C VAL A 155 19.22 -18.44 11.84
N ASN A 156 18.84 -17.66 12.86
CA ASN A 156 19.49 -16.39 13.18
C ASN A 156 20.95 -16.58 13.58
N THR A 157 21.26 -17.58 14.41
CA THR A 157 22.64 -17.95 14.77
C THR A 157 23.47 -18.25 13.52
N ARG A 158 22.95 -19.05 12.59
CA ARG A 158 23.63 -19.34 11.32
C ARG A 158 23.84 -18.10 10.46
N LEU A 159 22.88 -17.17 10.48
CA LEU A 159 22.93 -15.93 9.71
C LEU A 159 23.64 -14.78 10.45
N GLU A 160 24.23 -15.05 11.62
CA GLU A 160 24.90 -14.06 12.47
C GLU A 160 23.99 -12.86 12.81
N LYS A 161 22.73 -13.15 13.17
CA LYS A 161 21.74 -12.16 13.59
C LYS A 161 21.46 -12.24 15.08
N ASP A 162 20.95 -11.14 15.62
CA ASP A 162 20.48 -11.07 17.00
C ASP A 162 19.43 -12.15 17.30
N LEU A 163 19.53 -12.73 18.49
CA LEU A 163 18.61 -13.74 18.97
C LEU A 163 17.35 -13.07 19.51
N PHE A 164 16.19 -13.66 19.23
CA PHE A 164 14.92 -13.20 19.75
C PHE A 164 14.60 -13.90 21.06
N ASP A 165 14.14 -13.15 22.07
CA ASP A 165 13.66 -13.73 23.32
C ASP A 165 12.28 -14.38 23.10
N CYS A 166 12.25 -15.70 23.06
CA CYS A 166 11.05 -16.48 22.82
C CYS A 166 9.98 -16.34 23.92
N ALA A 167 10.30 -15.78 25.09
CA ALA A 167 9.30 -15.45 26.10
C ALA A 167 8.31 -14.39 25.61
N ASN A 168 8.74 -13.48 24.72
CA ASN A 168 7.96 -12.33 24.25
C ASN A 168 7.23 -12.60 22.92
N ILE A 169 7.11 -13.86 22.48
CA ILE A 169 6.54 -14.20 21.18
C ILE A 169 5.07 -13.76 21.03
N GLY A 170 4.29 -13.83 22.11
CA GLY A 170 2.88 -13.45 22.13
C GLY A 170 2.64 -11.95 21.99
N ASP A 171 3.60 -11.13 22.40
CA ASP A 171 3.51 -9.66 22.32
C ASP A 171 4.01 -9.13 20.97
N PHE A 172 4.92 -9.86 20.31
CA PHE A 172 5.53 -9.45 19.04
C PHE A 172 4.72 -9.91 17.80
N TYR A 173 4.12 -11.09 17.86
CA TYR A 173 3.26 -11.61 16.80
C TYR A 173 1.82 -11.64 17.30
N ASP A 174 1.10 -10.53 17.07
CA ASP A 174 -0.34 -10.46 17.31
C ASP A 174 -1.04 -11.57 16.52
N CYS A 175 -1.71 -12.47 17.24
CA CYS A 175 -2.46 -13.56 16.62
C CYS A 175 -3.77 -13.07 15.98
N GLY A 176 -4.16 -11.80 16.16
CA GLY A 176 -5.41 -11.23 15.64
C GLY A 176 -6.65 -11.86 16.29
N CYS A 177 -6.49 -12.43 17.48
CA CYS A 177 -7.54 -13.14 18.19
C CYS A 177 -8.49 -12.13 18.86
N GLY A 178 -9.76 -12.13 18.47
CA GLY A 178 -10.80 -11.30 19.10
C GLY A 178 -10.98 -11.59 20.60
N ASP A 179 -11.63 -10.68 21.31
CA ASP A 179 -11.65 -10.57 22.79
C ASP A 179 -12.23 -11.77 23.58
N GLU A 180 -12.66 -12.85 22.93
CA GLU A 180 -13.21 -14.04 23.60
C GLU A 180 -12.16 -14.78 24.46
N ASP A 181 -10.89 -14.73 24.08
CA ASP A 181 -9.79 -15.35 24.86
C ASP A 181 -9.28 -14.46 26.01
N LYS A 182 -9.60 -13.15 26.03
CA LYS A 182 -9.17 -12.23 27.10
C LYS A 182 -9.98 -12.41 28.40
N LYS A 183 -11.23 -12.90 28.30
CA LYS A 183 -12.10 -13.14 29.47
C LYS A 183 -11.60 -14.25 30.41
N LYS A 184 -10.60 -15.05 30.03
CA LYS A 184 -10.02 -16.10 30.89
C LYS A 184 -8.82 -15.67 31.72
N LYS A 185 -8.28 -14.46 31.52
CA LYS A 185 -7.08 -13.97 32.23
C LYS A 185 -7.36 -12.91 33.31
N GLU A 186 -8.61 -12.49 33.51
CA GLU A 186 -8.95 -11.53 34.57
C GLU A 186 -9.28 -12.26 35.87
N GLY A 187 -8.22 -12.58 36.60
CA GLY A 187 -8.29 -13.17 37.94
C GLY A 187 -6.92 -13.09 38.63
N GLY A 188 -6.45 -11.86 38.89
CA GLY A 188 -5.19 -11.64 39.60
C GLY A 188 -4.83 -10.16 39.64
N GLU A 189 -4.59 -9.66 40.85
CA GLU A 189 -4.44 -8.26 41.25
C GLU A 189 -3.41 -7.44 40.47
N GLY A 190 -3.69 -6.13 40.41
CA GLY A 190 -2.91 -5.14 39.70
C GLY A 190 -1.45 -5.05 40.13
N VAL A 191 -0.59 -4.88 39.14
CA VAL A 191 0.75 -4.33 39.31
C VAL A 191 0.91 -3.19 38.31
N GLU A 192 1.05 -1.99 38.85
CA GLU A 192 1.37 -0.77 38.14
C GLU A 192 2.80 -0.89 37.56
N LEU A 193 2.93 -0.99 36.24
CA LEU A 193 4.21 -0.96 35.52
C LEU A 193 4.27 0.20 34.53
N ARG A 194 4.65 1.35 35.08
CA ARG A 194 5.70 2.28 34.64
C ARG A 194 6.46 1.89 33.35
N GLY A 195 6.42 2.78 32.34
CA GLY A 195 7.39 2.81 31.23
C GLY A 195 6.77 2.87 29.84
N ASP A 196 6.49 4.08 29.38
CA ASP A 196 5.90 4.43 28.08
C ASP A 196 6.91 4.30 26.93
N ASP A 197 6.92 3.14 26.26
CA ASP A 197 7.62 2.90 24.97
C ASP A 197 6.66 2.91 23.76
N SER A 198 5.43 3.39 23.96
CA SER A 198 4.41 3.62 22.90
C SER A 198 4.65 4.89 22.06
N LYS A 199 5.71 5.65 22.35
CA LYS A 199 5.96 6.99 21.77
C LYS A 199 6.51 7.04 20.34
N ALA A 200 6.78 5.90 19.69
CA ALA A 200 7.45 5.87 18.39
C ALA A 200 6.55 5.71 17.16
N TYR A 201 5.24 5.42 17.31
CA TYR A 201 4.40 4.97 16.18
C TYR A 201 3.32 5.96 15.68
N TRP A 202 3.08 7.11 16.32
CA TRP A 202 1.86 7.90 16.07
C TRP A 202 2.06 9.43 16.05
N ARG A 203 2.66 10.00 14.98
CA ARG A 203 3.08 11.42 14.97
C ARG A 203 2.43 12.39 14.00
N GLN A 204 1.33 12.05 13.33
CA GLN A 204 0.68 12.99 12.41
C GLN A 204 -0.84 13.01 12.62
N LEU A 205 -1.25 13.57 13.74
CA LEU A 205 -2.62 14.04 13.91
C LEU A 205 -2.58 15.57 13.77
N HIS A 206 -3.19 16.10 12.71
CA HIS A 206 -3.36 17.54 12.59
C HIS A 206 -4.83 17.89 12.78
N VAL A 207 -5.10 18.66 13.83
CA VAL A 207 -6.38 19.33 14.04
C VAL A 207 -6.21 20.73 13.46
N THR A 208 -7.04 21.13 12.50
CA THR A 208 -7.18 22.55 12.17
C THR A 208 -8.30 23.12 13.05
N PRO A 209 -7.98 23.80 14.17
CA PRO A 209 -8.99 24.41 15.04
C PRO A 209 -9.67 25.59 14.36
N ASN A 210 -10.85 25.99 14.86
CA ASN A 210 -11.56 27.16 14.34
C ASN A 210 -10.81 28.48 14.64
N ALA A 211 -11.19 29.57 13.96
CA ALA A 211 -10.60 30.90 14.13
C ALA A 211 -10.69 31.45 15.58
N ALA A 212 -11.68 31.05 16.38
CA ALA A 212 -11.87 31.50 17.76
C ALA A 212 -10.90 30.83 18.75
N GLN A 213 -10.54 29.57 18.54
CA GLN A 213 -9.51 28.86 19.33
C GLN A 213 -8.10 29.40 19.02
N ARG A 214 -7.83 29.80 17.77
CA ARG A 214 -6.59 30.52 17.40
C ARG A 214 -6.47 31.90 18.05
N ARG A 215 -7.55 32.66 18.18
CA ARG A 215 -7.53 33.95 18.90
C ARG A 215 -7.17 33.77 20.38
N LYS A 216 -7.55 32.64 21.00
CA LYS A 216 -7.14 32.32 22.38
C LYS A 216 -5.69 31.85 22.46
N ALA A 217 -5.21 31.04 21.52
CA ALA A 217 -3.82 30.55 21.49
C ALA A 217 -2.78 31.64 21.16
N ASN A 218 -3.08 32.53 20.21
CA ASN A 218 -2.20 33.67 19.87
C ASN A 218 -2.28 34.81 20.90
N ALA A 219 -3.30 34.84 21.77
CA ALA A 219 -3.37 35.82 22.85
C ALA A 219 -2.51 35.42 24.08
N SER A 220 -2.12 34.14 24.19
CA SER A 220 -1.27 33.64 25.28
C SER A 220 0.23 33.62 24.97
N GLU A 221 0.64 33.94 23.74
CA GLU A 221 2.05 34.02 23.32
C GLU A 221 2.35 35.39 22.67
N LEU A 222 2.41 36.43 23.49
CA LEU A 222 3.12 37.66 23.14
C LEU A 222 4.30 37.81 24.10
N PRO A 223 5.55 37.53 23.69
CA PRO A 223 6.70 38.02 24.43
C PRO A 223 6.84 39.52 24.18
N GLU A 224 7.01 40.28 25.25
CA GLU A 224 7.37 41.71 25.18
C GLU A 224 8.64 41.87 24.34
N LEU A 225 8.57 42.71 23.30
CA LEU A 225 9.70 43.03 22.42
C LEU A 225 10.71 43.90 23.18
N PRO A 226 12.00 43.50 23.28
CA PRO A 226 13.04 44.42 23.70
C PRO A 226 13.44 45.31 22.52
N SER A 227 13.45 46.62 22.77
CA SER A 227 13.94 47.64 21.85
C SER A 227 15.46 47.54 21.67
N SER A 228 15.95 47.20 20.48
CA SER A 228 17.30 47.61 20.06
C SER A 228 17.48 47.55 18.56
N SER A 229 17.91 48.70 18.02
CA SER A 229 18.42 48.91 16.68
C SER A 229 19.67 48.08 16.38
N SER A 230 19.67 47.30 15.30
CA SER A 230 20.89 47.05 14.52
C SER A 230 20.56 46.60 13.09
N SER A 231 21.33 47.14 12.16
CA SER A 231 21.23 47.03 10.71
C SER A 231 21.59 45.63 10.18
N LEU A 232 20.73 45.06 9.32
CA LEU A 232 21.02 43.85 8.55
C LEU A 232 21.79 44.18 7.25
N PRO A 233 22.79 43.37 6.84
CA PRO A 233 23.45 43.50 5.54
C PRO A 233 22.64 42.80 4.42
N PRO A 234 22.81 43.19 3.14
CA PRO A 234 22.03 42.68 2.03
C PRO A 234 22.47 41.27 1.57
N PRO A 235 21.58 40.51 0.88
CA PRO A 235 21.88 39.14 0.46
C PRO A 235 22.86 39.10 -0.72
N ARG A 236 23.83 38.19 -0.64
CA ARG A 236 24.78 37.87 -1.72
C ARG A 236 24.09 37.03 -2.80
N ARG A 237 24.13 37.50 -4.04
CA ARG A 237 23.89 36.70 -5.25
C ARG A 237 25.08 35.76 -5.50
N ASN A 238 24.82 34.55 -5.98
CA ASN A 238 25.82 33.79 -6.73
C ASN A 238 25.25 33.35 -8.09
N PRO A 239 26.01 33.46 -9.20
CA PRO A 239 25.55 33.24 -10.56
C PRO A 239 25.88 31.83 -11.08
N HIS A 240 25.37 31.52 -12.28
CA HIS A 240 25.47 30.27 -13.05
C HIS A 240 24.43 29.21 -12.64
N GLN A 241 23.59 28.66 -13.52
CA GLN A 241 23.78 28.41 -14.94
C GLN A 241 22.44 28.33 -15.68
N THR A 242 22.27 29.22 -16.65
CA THR A 242 21.28 29.19 -17.71
C THR A 242 21.45 27.94 -18.58
N ARG A 243 20.37 27.20 -18.83
CA ARG A 243 20.16 26.52 -20.11
C ARG A 243 18.68 26.58 -20.48
N ASN A 244 18.41 27.49 -21.42
CA ASN A 244 17.20 27.50 -22.24
C ASN A 244 17.13 26.21 -23.05
N THR A 245 15.98 25.54 -23.03
CA THR A 245 15.54 24.69 -24.13
C THR A 245 14.12 25.08 -24.50
N TYR A 246 14.03 25.87 -25.58
CA TYR A 246 12.85 26.01 -26.41
C TYR A 246 12.56 24.65 -27.06
N ILE A 247 11.32 24.15 -26.96
CA ILE A 247 10.80 23.15 -27.89
C ILE A 247 9.52 23.70 -28.52
N SER A 248 9.54 23.66 -29.84
CA SER A 248 8.65 24.25 -30.82
C SER A 248 7.24 23.65 -30.86
N LYS A 249 6.27 24.50 -31.18
CA LYS A 249 4.95 24.12 -31.69
C LYS A 249 5.11 23.29 -32.98
N THR A 250 4.60 22.08 -32.99
CA THR A 250 4.15 21.40 -34.21
C THR A 250 2.70 20.98 -34.03
N ARG A 251 1.85 21.56 -34.88
CA ARG A 251 0.48 21.13 -35.17
C ARG A 251 0.53 19.68 -35.63
N ASP A 252 -0.31 18.84 -35.07
CA ASP A 252 -1.08 17.84 -35.81
C ASP A 252 -2.32 17.49 -34.99
N SER A 253 -3.47 17.66 -35.61
CA SER A 253 -4.80 17.41 -35.06
C SER A 253 -5.51 16.42 -35.98
N PRO A 254 -6.01 15.27 -35.49
CA PRO A 254 -6.98 14.51 -36.23
C PRO A 254 -8.39 14.83 -35.74
N THR A 255 -9.22 15.11 -36.73
CA THR A 255 -10.67 15.29 -36.77
C THR A 255 -11.47 14.28 -35.94
N MET A 256 -12.46 14.77 -35.18
CA MET A 256 -13.55 13.94 -34.63
C MET A 256 -14.50 13.55 -35.77
N ASP A 257 -14.68 12.25 -35.97
CA ASP A 257 -15.77 11.69 -36.78
C ASP A 257 -16.84 11.13 -35.83
N PHE A 258 -18.09 11.49 -36.09
CA PHE A 258 -19.21 11.31 -35.16
C PHE A 258 -20.28 10.46 -35.84
N THR A 259 -20.09 9.14 -35.97
CA THR A 259 -21.21 8.23 -36.23
C THR A 259 -20.93 6.79 -35.76
N THR A 260 -21.96 6.22 -35.12
CA THR A 260 -22.29 4.78 -35.06
C THR A 260 -21.92 4.01 -33.78
N THR A 261 -23.00 3.70 -33.04
CA THR A 261 -23.21 2.63 -32.04
C THR A 261 -22.45 2.69 -30.71
N GLY A 262 -23.23 2.78 -29.62
CA GLY A 262 -22.76 2.77 -28.23
C GLY A 262 -22.09 1.46 -27.82
N ALA A 263 -20.79 1.39 -28.06
CA ALA A 263 -19.86 0.59 -27.27
C ALA A 263 -19.11 1.55 -26.34
N LEU A 264 -19.05 1.23 -25.05
CA LEU A 264 -18.22 1.93 -24.09
C LEU A 264 -16.75 1.83 -24.55
N ASN A 265 -16.10 2.97 -24.78
CA ASN A 265 -14.68 3.01 -25.12
C ASN A 265 -13.82 2.49 -23.96
N GLU A 266 -12.61 2.01 -24.26
CA GLU A 266 -11.54 1.56 -23.33
C GLU A 266 -11.05 2.66 -22.36
N ASP A 267 -11.63 3.87 -22.38
CA ASP A 267 -11.28 5.01 -21.52
C ASP A 267 -12.07 5.04 -20.20
N GLY A 268 -12.42 3.87 -19.66
CA GLY A 268 -12.71 3.79 -18.23
C GLY A 268 -11.48 4.22 -17.44
N ILE A 269 -11.63 4.94 -16.32
CA ILE A 269 -10.53 5.17 -15.38
C ILE A 269 -10.11 3.79 -14.86
N HIS A 270 -9.16 3.14 -15.53
CA HIS A 270 -8.60 1.88 -15.08
C HIS A 270 -7.57 2.23 -14.01
N VAL A 271 -7.97 2.10 -12.75
CA VAL A 271 -7.04 2.20 -11.63
C VAL A 271 -6.12 0.98 -11.72
N ASP A 272 -4.89 1.20 -12.16
CA ASP A 272 -3.85 0.19 -12.14
C ASP A 272 -3.54 -0.18 -10.69
N MET A 273 -4.10 -1.29 -10.23
CA MET A 273 -3.97 -1.79 -8.87
C MET A 273 -2.52 -2.18 -8.53
N ASP A 274 -1.67 -2.43 -9.52
CA ASP A 274 -0.26 -2.76 -9.32
C ASP A 274 0.61 -1.51 -9.07
N ARG A 275 0.09 -0.31 -9.40
CA ARG A 275 0.71 0.98 -9.06
C ARG A 275 0.33 1.49 -7.66
N LEU A 276 -0.69 0.91 -7.03
CA LEU A 276 -0.99 1.20 -5.62
C LEU A 276 0.05 0.50 -4.75
N LYS A 277 0.63 1.24 -3.79
CA LYS A 277 1.57 0.70 -2.81
C LYS A 277 0.89 -0.39 -1.95
N LYS A 278 1.54 -1.00 -0.96
CA LYS A 278 0.84 -1.87 0.02
C LYS A 278 1.06 -1.32 1.43
N GLY A 279 -0.01 -1.23 2.23
CA GLY A 279 0.04 -0.98 3.68
C GLY A 279 0.16 0.48 4.15
N GLU A 280 -0.06 1.47 3.29
CA GLU A 280 -0.07 2.89 3.69
C GLU A 280 -1.52 3.39 3.79
N VAL A 281 -1.87 4.12 4.85
CA VAL A 281 -3.21 4.72 5.01
C VAL A 281 -3.11 6.15 5.50
N ASN A 282 -3.82 7.01 4.78
CA ASN A 282 -4.07 8.39 5.16
C ASN A 282 -5.58 8.62 5.18
N MET A 283 -6.05 9.50 6.07
CA MET A 283 -7.45 9.85 6.17
C MET A 283 -7.65 11.29 6.62
N ALA A 284 -8.82 11.83 6.30
CA ALA A 284 -9.31 13.06 6.89
C ALA A 284 -10.81 12.95 7.19
N VAL A 285 -11.26 13.58 8.27
CA VAL A 285 -12.67 13.57 8.70
C VAL A 285 -13.10 14.97 9.12
N THR A 286 -14.32 15.35 8.74
CA THR A 286 -14.99 16.55 9.28
C THR A 286 -15.59 16.23 10.64
N PHE A 287 -15.40 17.11 11.61
CA PHE A 287 -16.09 17.12 12.90
C PHE A 287 -16.81 18.46 13.09
N LYS A 288 -17.63 18.58 14.14
CA LYS A 288 -18.52 19.73 14.35
C LYS A 288 -17.88 21.11 14.15
N ASP A 289 -16.64 21.29 14.61
CA ASP A 289 -15.95 22.58 14.58
C ASP A 289 -14.75 22.63 13.62
N GLY A 290 -14.46 21.57 12.86
CA GLY A 290 -13.24 21.52 12.07
C GLY A 290 -13.00 20.25 11.26
N VAL A 291 -11.73 20.01 10.94
CA VAL A 291 -11.27 18.76 10.31
C VAL A 291 -10.08 18.20 11.06
N ILE A 292 -9.96 16.87 11.03
CA ILE A 292 -8.82 16.12 11.55
C ILE A 292 -8.22 15.32 10.40
N LEU A 293 -6.90 15.38 10.26
CA LEU A 293 -6.13 14.54 9.35
C LEU A 293 -5.29 13.55 10.14
N GLY A 294 -5.20 12.33 9.63
CA GLY A 294 -4.38 11.26 10.19
C GLY A 294 -3.69 10.46 9.10
N ALA A 295 -2.44 10.05 9.35
CA ALA A 295 -1.67 9.23 8.42
C ALA A 295 -0.77 8.24 9.16
N ASP A 296 -0.54 7.07 8.57
CA ASP A 296 0.52 6.17 9.03
C ASP A 296 1.91 6.68 8.62
N SER A 297 2.93 6.43 9.44
CA SER A 297 4.28 6.98 9.23
C SER A 297 5.15 6.13 8.29
N ARG A 298 4.65 4.99 7.80
CA ARG A 298 5.42 4.06 6.98
C ARG A 298 5.39 4.49 5.52
N THR A 299 6.53 4.52 4.85
CA THR A 299 6.59 4.63 3.39
C THR A 299 7.15 3.34 2.81
N THR A 300 6.47 2.78 1.82
CA THR A 300 6.86 1.54 1.18
C THR A 300 7.37 1.73 -0.25
N THR A 301 8.27 0.84 -0.65
CA THR A 301 8.70 0.62 -2.03
C THR A 301 8.43 -0.85 -2.34
N GLY A 302 7.30 -1.12 -3.00
CA GLY A 302 6.78 -2.48 -3.12
C GLY A 302 6.42 -3.05 -1.74
N ALA A 303 6.93 -4.24 -1.42
CA ALA A 303 6.70 -4.90 -0.13
C ALA A 303 7.66 -4.43 1.00
N TYR A 304 8.65 -3.60 0.69
CA TYR A 304 9.63 -3.11 1.65
C TYR A 304 9.21 -1.78 2.27
N ILE A 305 9.25 -1.68 3.61
CA ILE A 305 9.10 -0.39 4.30
C ILE A 305 10.43 0.37 4.19
N ALA A 306 10.49 1.30 3.23
CA ALA A 306 11.64 2.14 2.96
C ALA A 306 11.90 3.17 4.08
N ASN A 307 10.84 3.66 4.72
CA ASN A 307 10.94 4.58 5.86
C ASN A 307 9.81 4.29 6.86
N ARG A 308 10.07 4.36 8.16
CA ARG A 308 9.07 4.16 9.22
C ARG A 308 8.57 5.46 9.86
N VAL A 309 9.17 6.60 9.51
CA VAL A 309 8.96 7.90 10.17
C VAL A 309 8.71 9.04 9.18
N THR A 310 8.08 8.75 8.03
CA THR A 310 7.79 9.77 7.01
C THR A 310 6.65 10.69 7.45
N ASP A 311 6.81 11.99 7.17
CA ASP A 311 5.70 12.95 7.18
C ASP A 311 4.94 12.94 5.85
N LYS A 312 3.66 12.59 5.90
CA LYS A 312 2.74 12.52 4.77
C LYS A 312 1.70 13.63 4.79
N LEU A 313 1.62 14.38 5.89
CA LEU A 313 0.77 15.55 6.01
C LEU A 313 1.58 16.78 5.65
N THR A 314 1.22 17.43 4.54
CA THR A 314 1.86 18.68 4.13
C THR A 314 0.93 19.85 4.35
N ARG A 315 1.38 20.83 5.13
CA ARG A 315 0.69 22.11 5.26
C ARG A 315 0.89 22.93 3.98
N VAL A 316 -0.20 23.19 3.25
CA VAL A 316 -0.16 23.98 2.01
C VAL A 316 -0.61 25.42 2.20
N HIS A 317 -1.37 25.69 3.26
CA HIS A 317 -1.69 27.03 3.74
C HIS A 317 -1.98 26.97 5.25
N ASP A 318 -2.13 28.13 5.92
CA ASP A 318 -2.31 28.21 7.38
C ASP A 318 -3.43 27.33 7.96
N THR A 319 -4.51 27.11 7.21
CA THR A 319 -5.69 26.32 7.61
C THR A 319 -5.97 25.16 6.64
N ILE A 320 -5.04 24.84 5.74
CA ILE A 320 -5.24 23.84 4.68
C ILE A 320 -4.04 22.90 4.65
N TRP A 321 -4.34 21.61 4.72
CA TRP A 321 -3.39 20.52 4.68
C TRP A 321 -3.75 19.53 3.58
N CYS A 322 -2.74 18.81 3.10
CA CYS A 322 -2.96 17.68 2.22
C CYS A 322 -2.27 16.41 2.75
N CYS A 323 -2.98 15.29 2.67
CA CYS A 323 -2.39 13.97 2.79
C CYS A 323 -1.85 13.54 1.44
N ARG A 324 -0.62 13.02 1.41
CA ARG A 324 0.06 12.57 0.20
C ARG A 324 0.07 11.05 0.08
N SER A 325 -0.51 10.52 -1.00
CA SER A 325 -0.49 9.09 -1.36
C SER A 325 -0.03 8.91 -2.82
N GLY A 326 0.74 7.85 -3.09
CA GLY A 326 1.31 7.59 -4.43
C GLY A 326 2.82 7.81 -4.49
N SER A 327 3.34 8.27 -5.62
CA SER A 327 4.76 8.62 -5.77
C SER A 327 5.10 9.77 -4.80
N ALA A 328 6.12 9.56 -3.97
CA ALA A 328 6.53 10.57 -2.99
C ALA A 328 7.04 11.83 -3.70
N ALA A 329 7.79 11.67 -4.79
CA ALA A 329 8.30 12.79 -5.59
C ALA A 329 7.17 13.59 -6.25
N ASP A 330 6.22 12.90 -6.88
CA ASP A 330 5.12 13.53 -7.59
C ASP A 330 4.25 14.34 -6.63
N THR A 331 3.83 13.70 -5.52
CA THR A 331 2.94 14.33 -4.54
C THR A 331 3.60 15.48 -3.78
N GLN A 332 4.92 15.41 -3.52
CA GLN A 332 5.68 16.53 -2.95
C GLN A 332 5.73 17.71 -3.93
N ALA A 333 6.11 17.46 -5.19
CA ALA A 333 6.19 18.51 -6.19
C ALA A 333 4.84 19.21 -6.38
N VAL A 334 3.74 18.45 -6.45
CA VAL A 334 2.40 19.03 -6.56
C VAL A 334 2.08 19.86 -5.31
N ALA A 335 2.33 19.36 -4.10
CA ALA A 335 2.05 20.09 -2.87
C ALA A 335 2.84 21.41 -2.77
N ASP A 336 4.12 21.41 -3.17
CA ASP A 336 4.98 22.60 -3.18
C ASP A 336 4.48 23.66 -4.19
N ILE A 337 4.06 23.21 -5.39
CA ILE A 337 3.46 24.09 -6.40
C ILE A 337 2.17 24.72 -5.86
N VAL A 338 1.28 23.92 -5.25
CA VAL A 338 0.02 24.43 -4.71
C VAL A 338 0.28 25.37 -3.53
N GLN A 339 1.21 25.05 -2.64
CA GLN A 339 1.57 25.92 -1.52
C GLN A 339 2.01 27.31 -2.01
N TYR A 340 2.86 27.36 -3.05
CA TYR A 340 3.27 28.62 -3.68
C TYR A 340 2.07 29.37 -4.28
N GLN A 341 1.21 28.68 -5.04
CA GLN A 341 0.04 29.30 -5.68
C GLN A 341 -0.96 29.85 -4.66
N LEU A 342 -1.18 29.14 -3.54
CA LEU A 342 -2.05 29.58 -2.45
C LEU A 342 -1.48 30.80 -1.72
N GLY A 343 -0.17 30.85 -1.50
CA GLY A 343 0.49 32.04 -0.95
C GLY A 343 0.32 33.26 -1.86
N MET A 344 0.50 33.08 -3.17
CA MET A 344 0.28 34.15 -4.15
C MET A 344 -1.19 34.58 -4.23
N TYR A 345 -2.13 33.63 -4.15
CA TYR A 345 -3.56 33.91 -4.09
C TYR A 345 -3.90 34.77 -2.87
N ALA A 346 -3.38 34.43 -1.70
CA ALA A 346 -3.62 35.16 -0.46
C ALA A 346 -3.12 36.60 -0.54
N MET A 347 -1.89 36.79 -1.04
CA MET A 347 -1.28 38.11 -1.21
C MET A 347 -2.04 38.99 -2.20
N ARG A 348 -2.49 38.41 -3.32
CA ARG A 348 -3.21 39.16 -4.36
C ARG A 348 -4.61 39.58 -3.92
N ASN A 349 -5.29 38.72 -3.16
CA ASN A 349 -6.69 38.93 -2.80
C ASN A 349 -6.86 39.54 -1.40
N GLY A 350 -5.78 39.69 -0.64
CA GLY A 350 -5.80 40.22 0.73
C GLY A 350 -6.58 39.35 1.72
N LYS A 351 -6.86 38.08 1.37
CA LYS A 351 -7.64 37.14 2.17
C LYS A 351 -7.13 35.72 2.00
N PRO A 352 -7.20 34.87 3.05
CA PRO A 352 -6.80 33.48 2.94
C PRO A 352 -7.64 32.72 1.88
N PRO A 353 -7.04 31.75 1.18
CA PRO A 353 -7.76 30.90 0.25
C PRO A 353 -8.77 30.00 0.98
N MET A 354 -9.85 29.65 0.28
CA MET A 354 -10.80 28.65 0.75
C MET A 354 -10.24 27.24 0.51
N THR A 355 -10.68 26.26 1.31
CA THR A 355 -10.27 24.86 1.13
C THR A 355 -10.68 24.33 -0.25
N GLN A 356 -11.87 24.70 -0.72
CA GLN A 356 -12.32 24.40 -2.08
C GLN A 356 -11.37 24.93 -3.17
N THR A 357 -10.82 26.14 -3.00
CA THR A 357 -9.89 26.73 -3.98
C THR A 357 -8.59 25.92 -4.05
N ALA A 358 -8.05 25.51 -2.90
CA ALA A 358 -6.89 24.63 -2.87
C ALA A 358 -7.19 23.29 -3.56
N ALA A 359 -8.34 22.68 -3.27
CA ALA A 359 -8.74 21.41 -3.86
C ALA A 359 -8.89 21.50 -5.40
N SER A 360 -9.43 22.60 -5.93
CA SER A 360 -9.52 22.83 -7.37
C SER A 360 -8.15 22.98 -8.04
N ILE A 361 -7.21 23.67 -7.41
CA ILE A 361 -5.84 23.80 -7.93
C ILE A 361 -5.14 22.44 -7.97
N PHE A 362 -5.25 21.67 -6.88
CA PHE A 362 -4.73 20.30 -6.83
C PHE A 362 -5.34 19.42 -7.92
N GLN A 363 -6.66 19.50 -8.10
CA GLN A 363 -7.39 18.74 -9.11
C GLN A 363 -6.88 19.09 -10.51
N GLU A 364 -6.76 20.37 -10.85
CA GLU A 364 -6.30 20.83 -12.16
C GLU A 364 -4.92 20.24 -12.50
N ILE A 365 -3.96 20.34 -11.58
CA ILE A 365 -2.61 19.80 -11.77
C ILE A 365 -2.65 18.28 -11.94
N CYS A 366 -3.39 17.58 -11.10
CA CYS A 366 -3.47 16.11 -11.14
C CYS A 366 -4.18 15.61 -12.40
N TYR A 367 -5.31 16.21 -12.76
CA TYR A 367 -6.11 15.80 -13.91
C TYR A 367 -5.39 16.09 -15.23
N SER A 368 -4.78 17.26 -15.38
CA SER A 368 -4.00 17.61 -16.59
C SER A 368 -2.75 16.75 -16.77
N ASN A 369 -2.31 16.05 -15.72
CA ASN A 369 -1.14 15.18 -15.76
C ASN A 369 -1.46 13.74 -15.31
N LYS A 370 -2.72 13.30 -15.45
CA LYS A 370 -3.19 12.00 -14.94
C LYS A 370 -2.38 10.80 -15.46
N ASP A 371 -1.84 10.90 -16.67
CA ASP A 371 -1.04 9.83 -17.30
C ASP A 371 0.44 9.89 -16.91
N ARG A 372 0.87 10.97 -16.24
CA ARG A 372 2.27 11.26 -15.90
C ARG A 372 2.54 11.35 -14.40
N LEU A 373 1.52 11.56 -13.58
CA LEU A 373 1.62 11.64 -12.12
C LEU A 373 0.94 10.44 -11.47
N SER A 374 1.61 9.84 -10.50
CA SER A 374 1.00 8.94 -9.53
C SER A 374 0.71 9.71 -8.24
N ALA A 375 -0.43 10.41 -8.23
CA ALA A 375 -0.87 11.22 -7.09
C ALA A 375 -2.30 10.87 -6.69
N GLY A 376 -2.45 10.40 -5.45
CA GLY A 376 -3.71 10.35 -4.72
C GLY A 376 -3.60 11.31 -3.53
N LEU A 377 -4.51 12.27 -3.42
CA LEU A 377 -4.41 13.35 -2.46
C LEU A 377 -5.71 13.50 -1.68
N ILE A 378 -5.62 13.79 -0.39
CA ILE A 378 -6.76 14.24 0.40
C ILE A 378 -6.46 15.65 0.85
N ILE A 379 -7.32 16.60 0.52
CA ILE A 379 -7.21 18.00 0.90
C ILE A 379 -8.22 18.23 2.01
N ALA A 380 -7.76 18.70 3.15
CA ALA A 380 -8.64 19.06 4.24
C ALA A 380 -8.24 20.40 4.83
N GLY A 381 -9.23 21.18 5.21
CA GLY A 381 -9.02 22.48 5.80
C GLY A 381 -10.28 23.07 6.37
N TRP A 382 -10.12 24.25 6.95
CA TRP A 382 -11.21 25.03 7.51
C TRP A 382 -11.21 26.44 6.92
N ASP A 383 -12.39 26.92 6.56
CA ASP A 383 -12.63 28.30 6.15
C ASP A 383 -13.89 28.88 6.80
N GLU A 384 -13.96 30.20 6.89
CA GLU A 384 -15.07 30.90 7.57
C GLU A 384 -16.43 30.70 6.90
N ARG A 385 -16.45 30.40 5.59
CA ARG A 385 -17.69 30.33 4.81
C ARG A 385 -18.36 28.98 4.93
N HIS A 386 -17.58 27.92 4.96
CA HIS A 386 -18.09 26.55 4.88
C HIS A 386 -17.62 25.64 6.02
N GLY A 387 -16.84 26.16 6.96
CA GLY A 387 -16.30 25.38 8.07
C GLY A 387 -15.30 24.33 7.61
N GLY A 388 -15.29 23.19 8.28
CA GLY A 388 -14.43 22.06 7.95
C GLY A 388 -14.83 21.40 6.63
N GLN A 389 -13.86 21.19 5.74
CA GLN A 389 -14.08 20.55 4.45
C GLN A 389 -13.02 19.48 4.18
N VAL A 390 -13.46 18.35 3.59
CA VAL A 390 -12.59 17.29 3.10
C VAL A 390 -12.88 17.02 1.62
N TYR A 391 -11.82 16.97 0.82
CA TYR A 391 -11.85 16.66 -0.60
C TYR A 391 -10.87 15.52 -0.90
N SER A 392 -11.34 14.52 -1.63
CA SER A 392 -10.53 13.42 -2.14
C SER A 392 -10.25 13.62 -3.63
N ILE A 393 -8.99 13.46 -4.01
CA ILE A 393 -8.51 13.45 -5.39
C ILE A 393 -7.83 12.09 -5.60
N PRO A 394 -8.55 11.08 -6.11
CA PRO A 394 -7.97 9.76 -6.37
C PRO A 394 -6.99 9.82 -7.55
N LEU A 395 -6.31 8.69 -7.78
CA LEU A 395 -5.56 8.48 -9.02
C LEU A 395 -6.47 8.75 -10.22
N GLY A 396 -6.01 9.60 -11.14
CA GLY A 396 -6.82 10.09 -12.27
C GLY A 396 -7.25 11.55 -12.13
N GLY A 397 -7.17 12.14 -10.93
CA GLY A 397 -7.32 13.58 -10.73
C GLY A 397 -8.76 14.10 -10.69
N SER A 398 -9.77 13.24 -10.52
CA SER A 398 -11.14 13.69 -10.24
C SER A 398 -11.23 14.35 -8.85
N LEU A 399 -12.27 15.16 -8.59
CA LEU A 399 -12.45 15.83 -7.30
C LEU A 399 -13.77 15.41 -6.64
N HIS A 400 -13.69 14.90 -5.42
CA HIS A 400 -14.84 14.43 -4.66
C HIS A 400 -14.88 15.06 -3.27
N LYS A 401 -15.94 15.83 -2.97
CA LYS A 401 -16.20 16.30 -1.61
C LYS A 401 -16.81 15.16 -0.78
N GLN A 402 -16.30 14.93 0.42
CA GLN A 402 -16.72 13.83 1.29
C GLN A 402 -16.78 14.32 2.75
N SER A 403 -17.56 13.65 3.60
CA SER A 403 -17.56 13.91 5.06
C SER A 403 -16.34 13.30 5.74
N TYR A 404 -15.87 12.17 5.21
CA TYR A 404 -14.57 11.60 5.53
C TYR A 404 -13.94 11.03 4.25
N ALA A 405 -12.63 11.07 4.15
CA ALA A 405 -11.90 10.46 3.04
C ALA A 405 -10.81 9.57 3.61
N ILE A 406 -10.67 8.38 3.01
CA ILE A 406 -9.56 7.47 3.26
C ILE A 406 -8.83 7.24 1.95
N GLY A 407 -7.52 7.07 2.02
CA GLY A 407 -6.67 6.90 0.85
C GLY A 407 -5.36 6.24 1.21
N GLY A 408 -4.56 5.98 0.19
CA GLY A 408 -3.44 5.06 0.30
C GLY A 408 -3.86 3.66 -0.10
N SER A 409 -3.01 2.70 0.18
CA SER A 409 -3.19 1.32 -0.25
C SER A 409 -3.78 0.39 0.79
N GLY A 410 -3.61 0.72 2.07
CA GLY A 410 -4.28 0.01 3.15
C GLY A 410 -5.73 0.46 3.35
N SER A 411 -6.16 1.54 2.67
CA SER A 411 -7.52 2.07 2.85
C SER A 411 -8.59 1.10 2.36
N THR A 412 -8.25 0.22 1.41
CA THR A 412 -9.13 -0.84 0.91
C THR A 412 -9.61 -1.80 2.01
N TYR A 413 -8.85 -1.96 3.09
CA TYR A 413 -9.18 -2.88 4.18
C TYR A 413 -10.05 -2.27 5.29
N ILE A 414 -10.18 -0.94 5.32
CA ILE A 414 -10.85 -0.23 6.43
C ILE A 414 -12.15 0.47 6.05
N TYR A 415 -12.65 0.32 4.81
CA TYR A 415 -13.96 0.87 4.43
C TYR A 415 -15.08 0.40 5.36
N GLY A 416 -15.17 -0.91 5.63
CA GLY A 416 -16.19 -1.46 6.53
C GLY A 416 -16.06 -0.97 7.97
N TYR A 417 -14.82 -0.75 8.46
CA TYR A 417 -14.59 -0.15 9.76
C TYR A 417 -15.07 1.32 9.78
N CYS A 418 -14.71 2.09 8.76
CA CYS A 418 -15.11 3.48 8.65
C CYS A 418 -16.63 3.63 8.58
N ASP A 419 -17.31 2.82 7.77
CA ASP A 419 -18.77 2.85 7.64
C ASP A 419 -19.49 2.49 8.95
N ALA A 420 -18.93 1.57 9.75
CA ALA A 420 -19.53 1.15 11.01
C ALA A 420 -19.30 2.13 12.17
N ASN A 421 -18.20 2.88 12.15
CA ASN A 421 -17.77 3.70 13.29
C ASN A 421 -17.88 5.21 13.04
N TRP A 422 -18.01 5.65 11.79
CA TRP A 422 -18.19 7.06 11.46
C TRP A 422 -19.61 7.52 11.79
N GLN A 423 -19.72 8.74 12.29
CA GLN A 423 -20.99 9.41 12.57
C GLN A 423 -20.92 10.85 12.09
N GLU A 424 -22.05 11.35 11.60
CA GLU A 424 -22.17 12.73 11.19
C GLU A 424 -22.05 13.66 12.41
N SER A 425 -21.32 14.77 12.26
CA SER A 425 -21.17 15.79 13.31
C SER A 425 -20.58 15.31 14.64
N MET A 426 -19.64 14.35 14.60
CA MET A 426 -18.84 13.95 15.77
C MET A 426 -18.23 15.17 16.49
N GLU A 427 -18.11 15.05 17.81
CA GLU A 427 -17.29 15.97 18.61
C GLU A 427 -15.79 15.70 18.34
N GLU A 428 -14.92 16.67 18.62
CA GLU A 428 -13.48 16.59 18.28
C GLU A 428 -12.84 15.30 18.82
N GLN A 429 -13.13 14.93 20.08
CA GLN A 429 -12.55 13.77 20.74
C GLN A 429 -13.00 12.44 20.11
N GLU A 430 -14.26 12.35 19.68
CA GLU A 430 -14.81 11.19 19.00
C GLU A 430 -14.18 11.04 17.62
N ALA A 431 -14.03 12.15 16.89
CA ALA A 431 -13.37 12.16 15.59
C ALA A 431 -11.87 11.79 15.70
N VAL A 432 -11.17 12.22 16.77
CA VAL A 432 -9.79 11.79 17.05
C VAL A 432 -9.74 10.28 17.34
N ALA A 433 -10.68 9.76 18.14
CA ALA A 433 -10.75 8.33 18.43
C ALA A 433 -11.05 7.50 17.18
N PHE A 434 -11.97 7.97 16.34
CA PHE A 434 -12.30 7.38 15.04
C PHE A 434 -11.06 7.31 14.13
N VAL A 435 -10.33 8.41 13.97
CA VAL A 435 -9.10 8.46 13.15
C VAL A 435 -8.03 7.51 13.68
N LYS A 436 -7.80 7.50 14.99
CA LYS A 436 -6.83 6.58 15.62
C LYS A 436 -7.22 5.12 15.43
N GLY A 437 -8.50 4.79 15.61
CA GLY A 437 -9.00 3.43 15.40
C GLY A 437 -8.88 3.00 13.95
N ALA A 438 -9.30 3.84 13.00
CA ALA A 438 -9.20 3.55 11.57
C ALA A 438 -7.75 3.33 11.11
N LEU A 439 -6.81 4.16 11.59
CA LEU A 439 -5.38 3.98 11.30
C LEU A 439 -4.82 2.72 11.96
N ARG A 440 -5.30 2.32 13.14
CA ARG A 440 -4.88 1.09 13.81
C ARG A 440 -5.33 -0.16 13.04
N GLU A 441 -6.58 -0.20 12.59
CA GLU A 441 -7.12 -1.33 11.81
C GLU A 441 -6.48 -1.48 10.42
N ALA A 442 -5.90 -0.39 9.91
CA ALA A 442 -5.29 -0.34 8.59
C ALA A 442 -3.86 -0.93 8.49
N ILE A 443 -3.18 -1.15 9.63
CA ILE A 443 -1.70 -1.24 9.69
C ILE A 443 -1.16 -2.66 9.80
#